data_AF-A0A356AIM0-F1
#
_entry.id   AF-A0A356AIM0-F1
#
_cell.length_a   1.000
_cell.length_b   1.000
_cell.length_c   1.000
_cell.angle_alpha   90.00
_cell.angle_beta   90.00
_cell.angle_gamma   90.00
#
_symmetry.space_group_name_H-M   'P 1'
#
loop_
_entity.id
_entity.type
_entity.pdbx_description
1 polymer ?
#
loop_
_entity_poly.entity_id
_entity_poly.type
_entity_poly.pdbx_seq_one_letter_code
_entity_poly.pdbx_strand_id
1 'polypeptide(L)' 'MIVSASRRTDLPACYSDWFFNRIKEGFVLVRNPMNFHQVSRISLSPDVV' A
#
# COMPACT_ATOMS: atom_id res chain seq x y z
N MET A 1 8.57 3.00 -11.22
CA MET A 1 7.76 3.61 -10.14
C MET A 1 8.27 3.11 -8.80
N ILE A 2 8.43 3.99 -7.81
CA ILE A 2 8.92 3.63 -6.46
C ILE A 2 7.74 3.67 -5.49
N VAL A 3 7.52 2.58 -4.73
CA VAL A 3 6.46 2.51 -3.71
C VAL A 3 7.05 2.82 -2.34
N SER A 4 6.73 4.01 -1.80
CA SER A 4 7.14 4.42 -0.44
C SER A 4 6.02 4.08 0.55
N ALA A 5 6.04 2.85 1.07
CA ALA A 5 4.95 2.32 1.90
C ALA A 5 5.10 2.59 3.41
N SER A 6 6.33 2.78 3.92
CA SER A 6 6.61 2.90 5.37
C SER A 6 6.40 4.29 5.96
N ARG A 7 5.88 5.26 5.20
CA ARG A 7 5.77 6.67 5.62
C ARG A 7 4.77 6.92 6.75
N ARG A 8 3.79 6.01 6.94
CA ARG A 8 2.73 6.13 7.95
C ARG A 8 2.84 5.12 9.08
N THR A 9 3.53 4.01 8.83
CA THR A 9 3.63 2.86 9.75
C THR A 9 4.91 2.08 9.46
N ASP A 10 5.53 1.50 10.50
CA ASP A 10 6.65 0.59 10.35
C ASP A 10 6.16 -0.77 9.79
N LEU A 11 6.29 -0.94 8.47
CA LEU A 11 5.85 -2.14 7.77
C LEU A 11 6.70 -3.37 8.13
N PRO A 12 8.05 -3.34 8.04
CA PRO A 12 8.86 -4.51 8.35
C PRO A 12 8.70 -5.02 9.79
N ALA A 13 8.61 -4.11 10.78
CA ALA A 13 8.58 -4.51 12.18
C ALA A 13 7.18 -4.97 12.66
N CYS A 14 6.10 -4.37 12.14
CA CYS A 14 4.77 -4.55 12.72
C CYS A 14 3.71 -5.06 11.74
N TYR A 15 3.92 -4.95 10.43
CA TYR A 15 2.89 -5.21 9.41
C TYR A 15 3.42 -5.96 8.18
N SER A 16 4.49 -6.73 8.34
CA SER A 16 5.15 -7.46 7.25
C SER A 16 4.21 -8.46 6.59
N ASP A 17 3.48 -9.26 7.38
CA ASP A 17 2.51 -10.23 6.88
C ASP A 17 1.40 -9.56 6.05
N TRP A 18 0.86 -8.45 6.56
CA TRP A 18 -0.14 -7.66 5.83
C TRP A 18 0.42 -7.17 4.49
N PHE A 19 1.66 -6.67 4.49
CA PHE A 19 2.30 -6.13 3.30
C PHE A 19 2.53 -7.21 2.23
N PHE A 20 3.06 -8.37 2.62
CA PHE A 20 3.26 -9.48 1.68
C PHE A 20 1.94 -9.98 1.08
N ASN A 21 0.86 -10.00 1.86
CA ASN A 21 -0.46 -10.35 1.35
C ASN A 21 -0.96 -9.32 0.31
N ARG A 22 -0.71 -8.02 0.51
CA ARG A 22 -1.06 -6.99 -0.48
C ARG A 22 -0.23 -7.09 -1.76
N ILE A 23 1.06 -7.43 -1.65
CA ILE A 23 1.91 -7.70 -2.82
C ILE A 23 1.35 -8.88 -3.62
N LYS A 24 1.00 -9.99 -2.95
CA LYS A 24 0.41 -11.17 -3.60
C LYS A 24 -0.93 -10.87 -4.27
N GLU A 25 -1.76 -10.03 -3.66
CA GLU A 25 -3.02 -9.55 -4.24
C GLU A 25 -2.82 -8.54 -5.38
N GLY A 26 -1.65 -7.92 -5.49
CA GLY A 26 -1.29 -7.01 -6.57
C GLY A 26 -1.89 -5.60 -6.45
N PHE A 27 -2.50 -5.24 -5.32
CA PHE A 27 -3.00 -3.88 -5.09
C PHE A 27 -3.12 -3.54 -3.60
N VAL A 28 -3.26 -2.24 -3.32
CA VAL A 28 -3.58 -1.73 -1.99
C VAL A 28 -4.60 -0.59 -2.09
N LEU A 29 -5.42 -0.45 -1.05
CA LEU A 29 -6.33 0.68 -0.89
C LEU A 29 -5.72 1.70 0.07
N VAL A 30 -5.64 2.95 -0.36
CA VAL A 30 -5.11 4.06 0.45
C VAL A 30 -6.18 5.12 0.61
N ARG A 31 -6.41 5.52 1.86
CA ARG A 31 -7.37 6.56 2.18
C ARG A 31 -6.69 7.94 2.11
N ASN A 32 -7.39 8.93 1.57
CA ASN A 32 -6.88 10.31 1.53
C ASN A 32 -6.92 10.89 2.96
N PRO A 33 -5.80 11.39 3.50
CA PRO A 33 -5.76 11.98 4.84
C PRO A 33 -6.61 13.26 4.97
N MET A 34 -6.85 13.98 3.87
CA MET A 34 -7.65 15.22 3.86
C MET A 34 -9.14 14.95 3.61
N ASN A 35 -9.49 13.81 3.00
CA ASN A 35 -10.88 13.43 2.74
C ASN A 35 -11.08 11.93 3.03
N PHE A 36 -11.62 11.64 4.20
CA PHE A 36 -11.75 10.28 4.71
C PHE A 36 -12.66 9.37 3.86
N HIS A 37 -13.59 9.95 3.09
CA HIS A 37 -14.48 9.20 2.21
C HIS A 37 -13.83 8.83 0.88
N GLN A 38 -12.70 9.46 0.54
CA GLN A 38 -11.97 9.16 -0.69
C GLN A 38 -10.95 8.04 -0.44
N VAL A 39 -11.13 6.93 -1.15
CA VAL A 39 -10.25 5.76 -1.14
C VAL A 39 -9.71 5.55 -2.55
N SER A 40 -8.38 5.54 -2.68
CA SER A 40 -7.68 5.27 -3.93
C SER A 40 -7.17 3.85 -3.96
N ARG A 41 -7.27 3.19 -5.12
CA ARG A 41 -6.66 1.88 -5.38
C ARG A 41 -5.33 2.09 -6.08
N ILE A 42 -4.26 1.56 -5.50
CA ILE A 42 -2.90 1.61 -6.06
C ILE A 42 -2.53 0.20 -6.52
N SER A 43 -2.13 0.07 -7.78
CA SER A 43 -1.60 -1.18 -8.31
C SER A 43 -0.19 -1.44 -7.79
N LEU A 44 0.07 -2.69 -7.42
CA LEU A 44 1.39 -3.20 -7.04
C LEU A 44 1.94 -4.19 -8.09
N SER A 45 1.30 -4.30 -9.26
CA SER A 45 1.78 -5.21 -10.32
C SER A 45 3.18 -4.79 -10.80
N PRO A 46 4.12 -5.73 -10.97
CA PRO A 46 5.47 -5.44 -11.48
C PRO A 46 5.47 -4.73 -12.83
N ASP A 47 4.44 -4.92 -13.66
CA ASP A 47 4.34 -4.30 -14.99
C ASP A 47 4.18 -2.78 -14.95
N VAL A 48 3.76 -2.24 -13.79
CA VAL A 48 3.52 -0.81 -13.58
C VAL A 48 4.49 -0.19 -12.57
N VAL A 49 5.30 -1.02 -11.89
CA VAL A 49 6.21 -0.64 -10.80
C VAL A 49 7.66 -0.67 -11.28
#